data_AF-A0A9N8VT63-F1
#
_entry.id   AF-A0A9N8VT63-F1
#
_cell.length_a   1.000
_cell.length_b   1.000
_cell.length_c   1.000
_cell.angle_alpha   90.00
_cell.angle_beta   90.00
_cell.angle_gamma   90.00
#
_symmetry.space_group_name_H-M   'P 1'
#
loop_
_entity.id
_entity.type
_entity.pdbx_description
1 polymer ?
#
loop_
_entity_poly.entity_id
_entity_poly.type
_entity_poly.pdbx_seq_one_letter_code
_entity_poly.pdbx_strand_id
1 'polypeptide(L)'
;MVCNSVLTNTAGLRITSIYGSKFIVKTSKENSFAGCAIIIASGAVEKKLEIKDEKKFINLGFFVNQEVAVVGGGYSALEMALYISTVAKKVYLIHHYSEFQA
;
A
#
# COMPACT_ATOMS: atom_id res chain seq x y z
N MET A 1 -31.78 12.21 17.97
CA MET A 1 -30.31 12.27 18.17
C MET A 1 -29.65 11.92 16.84
N VAL A 2 -29.33 12.92 16.03
CA VAL A 2 -28.93 12.71 14.63
C VAL A 2 -27.43 12.50 14.60
N CYS A 3 -26.99 11.25 14.39
CA CYS A 3 -25.60 10.95 14.09
C CYS A 3 -25.40 11.10 12.58
N ASN A 4 -24.79 12.20 12.16
CA ASN A 4 -24.47 12.42 10.77
C ASN A 4 -23.32 11.48 10.36
N SER A 5 -23.53 10.69 9.32
CA SER A 5 -22.46 9.95 8.64
C SER A 5 -21.58 10.95 7.89
N VAL A 6 -20.31 11.05 8.25
CA VAL A 6 -19.34 11.90 7.55
C VAL A 6 -18.42 11.01 6.72
N LEU A 7 -18.51 11.12 5.40
CA LEU A 7 -17.56 10.54 4.47
C LEU A 7 -16.47 11.58 4.21
N THR A 8 -15.22 11.28 4.56
CA THR A 8 -14.07 12.15 4.23
C THR A 8 -13.02 11.35 3.48
N ASN A 9 -12.57 11.85 2.33
CA ASN A 9 -11.47 11.29 1.54
C ASN A 9 -10.13 11.97 1.90
N THR A 10 -9.90 12.25 3.19
CA THR A 10 -8.74 13.04 3.61
C THR A 10 -7.61 12.10 4.05
N ALA A 11 -6.46 12.20 3.38
CA ALA A 11 -5.24 11.49 3.79
C ALA A 11 -4.74 11.97 5.17
N GLY A 12 -4.39 11.03 6.04
CA GLY A 12 -3.88 11.31 7.40
C GLY A 12 -4.97 11.43 8.47
N LEU A 13 -5.80 10.41 8.61
CA LEU A 13 -6.77 10.28 9.70
C LEU A 13 -6.11 9.62 10.91
N ARG A 14 -6.15 10.30 12.07
CA ARG A 14 -5.68 9.74 13.34
C ARG A 14 -6.84 9.66 14.33
N ILE A 15 -7.23 8.44 14.69
CA ILE A 15 -8.20 8.22 15.77
C ILE A 15 -7.48 8.59 17.08
N THR A 16 -8.00 9.60 17.77
CA THR A 16 -7.31 10.18 18.94
C THR A 16 -7.84 9.62 20.26
N SER A 17 -9.17 9.44 20.39
CA SER A 17 -9.78 8.87 21.58
C SER A 17 -11.12 8.21 21.29
N ILE A 18 -11.43 7.16 22.04
CA ILE A 18 -12.73 6.50 22.11
C ILE A 18 -13.36 6.93 23.44
N TYR A 19 -14.53 7.58 23.40
CA TYR A 19 -15.25 7.98 24.60
C TYR A 19 -16.62 7.29 24.62
N GLY A 20 -16.76 6.25 25.46
CA GLY A 20 -18.02 5.52 25.61
C GLY A 20 -18.52 4.94 24.29
N SER A 21 -19.73 5.35 23.86
CA SER A 21 -20.39 4.88 22.62
C SER A 21 -20.10 5.74 21.37
N LYS A 22 -19.15 6.69 21.45
CA LYS A 22 -18.82 7.59 20.32
C LYS A 22 -17.33 7.59 20.03
N PHE A 23 -17.01 7.54 18.75
CA PHE A 23 -15.66 7.70 18.24
C PHE A 23 -15.41 9.16 17.83
N ILE A 24 -14.25 9.70 18.21
CA ILE A 24 -13.79 11.02 17.79
C ILE A 24 -12.61 10.86 16.83
N VAL A 25 -12.77 11.36 15.61
CA VAL A 25 -11.80 11.28 14.53
C VAL A 25 -11.22 12.67 14.27
N LYS A 26 -9.89 12.79 14.34
CA LYS A 26 -9.18 14.03 13.96
C LYS A 26 -8.51 13.85 12.62
N THR A 27 -8.71 14.82 11.75
CA THR A 27 -8.02 14.91 10.46
C THR A 27 -6.76 15.74 10.57
N SER A 28 -5.84 15.54 9.62
CA SER A 28 -4.65 16.36 9.42
C SER A 28 -4.93 17.85 9.19
N LYS A 29 -6.15 18.22 8.79
CA LYS A 29 -6.61 19.61 8.61
C LYS A 29 -7.29 20.20 9.86
N GLU A 30 -7.00 19.63 11.03
CA GLU A 30 -7.58 20.00 12.33
C GLU A 30 -9.11 19.84 12.48
N ASN A 31 -9.81 19.34 11.46
CA ASN A 31 -11.23 19.03 11.58
C ASN A 31 -11.44 17.82 12.49
N SER A 32 -12.46 17.91 13.35
CA SER A 32 -12.88 16.85 14.26
C SER A 32 -14.28 16.36 13.92
N PHE A 33 -14.44 15.05 13.82
CA PHE A 33 -15.72 14.39 13.54
C PHE A 33 -16.09 13.44 14.67
N ALA A 34 -17.38 13.36 15.00
CA ALA A 34 -17.89 12.45 16.01
C ALA A 34 -18.97 11.55 15.41
N GLY A 35 -18.89 10.24 15.66
CA GLY A 35 -19.86 9.26 15.16
C GLY A 35 -19.93 8.03 16.04
N CYS A 36 -21.04 7.27 15.94
CA CYS A 36 -21.19 6.00 16.66
C CYS A 36 -20.47 4.83 15.97
N ALA A 37 -20.06 4.98 14.70
CA ALA A 37 -19.34 3.98 13.94
C ALA A 37 -18.29 4.64 13.05
N ILE A 38 -17.19 3.91 12.78
CA ILE A 38 -16.13 4.30 11.85
C ILE A 38 -15.97 3.16 10.84
N ILE A 39 -15.88 3.50 9.55
CA ILE A 39 -15.49 2.58 8.48
C ILE A 39 -14.09 2.98 8.03
N ILE A 40 -13.15 2.03 8.06
CA ILE A 40 -11.78 2.24 7.61
C ILE A 40 -11.65 1.65 6.21
N ALA A 41 -11.50 2.52 5.21
CA ALA A 41 -11.31 2.17 3.81
C ALA A 41 -10.05 2.85 3.24
N SER A 42 -8.98 2.94 4.04
CA SER A 42 -7.74 3.64 3.70
C SER A 42 -6.85 2.91 2.68
N GLY A 43 -7.23 1.72 2.26
CA GLY A 43 -6.40 0.85 1.41
C GLY A 43 -5.22 0.25 2.17
N ALA A 44 -4.23 -0.24 1.41
CA ALA A 44 -3.02 -0.85 1.91
C ALA A 44 -1.80 0.03 1.66
N VAL A 45 -0.76 -0.15 2.47
CA VAL A 45 0.56 0.45 2.26
C VAL A 45 1.50 -0.63 1.76
N GLU A 46 2.33 -0.31 0.77
CA GLU A 46 3.34 -1.21 0.25
C GLU A 46 4.33 -1.65 1.33
N LYS A 47 4.70 -2.92 1.32
CA LYS A 47 5.71 -3.46 2.23
C LYS A 47 7.08 -3.28 1.59
N LYS A 48 7.95 -2.52 2.25
CA LYS A 48 9.31 -2.26 1.77
C LYS A 48 10.22 -3.47 1.99
N LEU A 49 11.24 -3.61 1.14
CA LEU A 49 12.22 -4.69 1.23
C LEU A 49 13.32 -4.42 2.26
N GLU A 50 13.45 -3.17 2.74
CA GLU A 50 14.40 -2.76 3.78
C GLU A 50 15.88 -3.01 3.42
N ILE A 51 16.19 -3.00 2.13
CA ILE A 51 17.56 -3.13 1.62
C ILE A 51 18.32 -1.80 1.65
N LYS A 52 19.65 -1.89 1.70
CA LYS A 52 20.51 -0.71 1.58
C LYS A 52 20.18 0.02 0.28
N ASP A 53 20.13 1.35 0.38
CA ASP A 53 19.87 2.25 -0.74
C ASP A 53 18.51 2.10 -1.44
N GLU A 54 17.55 1.31 -0.93
CA GLU A 54 16.21 1.14 -1.52
C GLU A 54 15.60 2.48 -1.96
N LYS A 55 15.59 3.47 -1.06
CA LYS A 55 15.05 4.82 -1.32
C LYS A 55 15.69 5.57 -2.49
N LYS A 56 16.96 5.29 -2.81
CA LYS A 56 17.66 5.92 -3.94
C LYS A 56 17.20 5.35 -5.28
N PHE A 57 16.74 4.10 -5.28
CA PHE A 57 16.37 3.37 -6.49
C PHE A 57 14.84 3.30 -6.72
N ILE A 58 14.05 4.00 -5.90
CA ILE A 58 12.61 4.14 -6.13
C ILE A 58 12.38 5.05 -7.34
N ASN A 59 11.41 4.68 -8.19
CA ASN A 59 10.94 5.48 -9.35
C ASN A 59 11.98 5.76 -10.45
N LEU A 60 12.93 4.84 -10.68
CA LEU A 60 13.99 5.02 -11.68
C LEU A 60 13.60 4.80 -13.16
N GLY A 61 12.33 4.50 -13.46
CA GLY A 61 11.82 4.44 -14.83
C GLY A 61 11.76 3.04 -15.46
N PHE A 62 11.89 2.96 -16.79
CA PHE A 62 11.63 1.75 -17.60
C PHE A 62 12.89 0.89 -17.81
N PHE A 63 12.79 -0.41 -17.52
CA PHE A 63 13.90 -1.37 -17.58
C PHE A 63 14.03 -2.11 -18.93
N VAL A 64 13.98 -1.38 -20.04
CA VAL A 64 14.03 -1.96 -21.40
C VAL A 64 15.44 -2.48 -21.71
N ASN A 65 15.55 -3.70 -22.24
CA ASN A 65 16.81 -4.38 -22.57
C ASN A 65 17.80 -4.52 -21.39
N GLN A 66 17.31 -4.42 -20.15
CA GLN A 66 18.11 -4.60 -18.95
C GLN A 66 17.87 -5.98 -18.33
N GLU A 67 18.80 -6.40 -17.48
CA GLU A 67 18.58 -7.53 -16.57
C GLU A 67 17.84 -7.03 -15.34
N VAL A 68 16.68 -7.62 -15.05
CA VAL A 68 15.76 -7.16 -14.00
C VAL A 68 15.51 -8.27 -12.99
N ALA A 69 15.48 -7.93 -11.71
CA ALA A 69 15.03 -8.84 -10.66
C ALA A 69 13.67 -8.38 -10.12
N VAL A 70 12.71 -9.31 -10.05
CA VAL A 70 11.41 -9.12 -9.43
C VAL A 70 11.40 -9.93 -8.14
N VAL A 71 11.11 -9.27 -7.02
CA VAL A 71 11.12 -9.91 -5.69
C VAL A 71 9.69 -10.03 -5.17
N GLY A 72 9.27 -11.26 -4.89
CA GLY A 72 7.94 -11.59 -4.38
C GLY A 72 7.33 -12.80 -5.08
N GLY A 73 6.31 -13.40 -4.45
CA GLY A 73 5.61 -14.58 -5.00
C GLY A 73 4.09 -14.51 -4.93
N GLY A 74 3.54 -13.31 -4.75
CA GLY A 74 2.11 -13.07 -4.92
C GLY A 74 1.76 -12.78 -6.39
N TYR A 75 0.47 -12.71 -6.69
CA TYR A 75 -0.04 -12.41 -8.03
C TYR A 75 0.60 -11.16 -8.65
N SER A 76 0.70 -10.06 -7.89
CA SER A 76 1.32 -8.82 -8.37
C SER A 76 2.77 -8.98 -8.82
N ALA A 77 3.55 -9.85 -8.18
CA ALA A 77 4.93 -10.09 -8.58
C ALA A 77 5.01 -10.89 -9.89
N LEU A 78 4.14 -11.90 -10.05
CA LEU A 78 4.08 -12.70 -11.26
C LEU A 78 3.56 -11.92 -12.47
N GLU A 79 2.50 -11.15 -12.28
CA GLU A 79 1.94 -10.27 -13.32
C GLU A 79 3.00 -9.27 -13.80
N MET A 80 3.74 -8.65 -12.87
CA MET A 80 4.82 -7.74 -13.22
C MET A 80 6.01 -8.43 -13.88
N ALA A 81 6.40 -9.63 -13.42
CA ALA A 81 7.47 -10.40 -14.05
C ALA A 81 7.10 -10.78 -15.49
N LEU A 82 5.85 -11.20 -15.73
CA LEU A 82 5.34 -11.52 -17.06
C LEU A 82 5.31 -10.27 -17.94
N TYR A 83 4.80 -9.15 -17.44
CA TYR A 83 4.78 -7.88 -18.16
C TYR A 83 6.18 -7.44 -18.58
N ILE A 84 7.13 -7.40 -17.63
CA ILE A 84 8.50 -6.96 -17.87
C ILE A 84 9.26 -7.93 -18.78
N SER A 85 8.92 -9.23 -18.79
CA SER A 85 9.57 -10.22 -19.65
C SER A 85 9.48 -9.90 -21.14
N THR A 86 8.50 -9.10 -21.56
CA THR A 86 8.32 -8.66 -22.94
C THR A 86 9.30 -7.58 -23.39
N VAL A 87 9.89 -6.84 -22.45
CA VAL A 87 10.76 -5.67 -22.72
C VAL A 87 12.16 -5.79 -22.11
N ALA A 88 12.34 -6.63 -21.10
CA ALA A 88 13.63 -6.85 -20.44
C ALA A 88 14.47 -7.89 -21.20
N LYS A 89 15.80 -7.80 -21.03
CA LYS A 89 16.72 -8.80 -21.59
C LYS A 89 16.62 -10.13 -20.85
N LYS A 90 16.43 -10.07 -19.53
CA LYS A 90 16.30 -11.23 -18.65
C LYS A 90 15.58 -10.83 -17.37
N VAL A 91 14.71 -11.70 -16.87
CA VAL A 91 13.98 -11.51 -15.61
C VAL A 91 14.38 -12.59 -14.60
N TYR A 92 14.82 -12.17 -13.42
CA TYR A 92 15.06 -13.03 -12.27
C TYR A 92 13.89 -12.89 -11.31
N LEU A 93 13.08 -13.94 -11.16
CA LEU A 93 12.00 -13.97 -10.18
C LEU A 93 12.52 -14.58 -8.88
N ILE A 94 12.55 -13.78 -7.81
CA ILE A 94 13.07 -14.16 -6.50
C ILE A 94 11.90 -14.33 -5.54
N HIS A 95 11.72 -15.55 -5.06
CA HIS A 95 10.69 -15.93 -4.11
C HIS A 95 11.31 -16.71 -2.95
N HIS A 96 10.81 -16.49 -1.74
CA HIS A 96 11.41 -17.09 -0.54
C HIS A 96 10.77 -18.42 -0.14
N TYR A 97 9.61 -18.78 -0.69
CA TYR A 97 8.99 -20.09 -0.48
C TYR A 97 9.25 -21.02 -1.69
N SER A 98 9.07 -22.32 -1.47
CA SER A 98 9.17 -23.34 -2.52
C SER A 98 8.05 -23.28 -3.55
N GLU A 99 6.90 -22.70 -3.18
CA GLU A 99 5.70 -22.67 -4.02
C GLU A 99 5.14 -21.24 -4.14
N PHE A 100 4.60 -20.92 -5.31
CA PHE A 100 3.86 -19.68 -5.54
C PHE A 100 2.43 -19.82 -5.02
N GLN A 101 1.92 -18.78 -4.36
CA GLN A 101 0.56 -18.75 -3.83
C GLN A 101 -0.42 -18.10 -4.83
N ALA A 102 -0.19 -18.31 -6.13
CA ALA A 102 -0.82 -17.61 -7.23
C ALA A 102 -1.89 -18.43 -7.94
#